data_AF-A0A6N7PIH2-F1
#
_entry.id   AF-A0A6N7PIH2-F1
#
_cell.length_a   1.000
_cell.length_b   1.000
_cell.length_c   1.000
_cell.angle_alpha   90.00
_cell.angle_beta   90.00
_cell.angle_gamma   90.00
#
_symmetry.space_group_name_H-M   'P 1'
#
loop_
_entity.id
_entity.type
_entity.pdbx_description
1 polymer ?
#
loop_
_entity_poly.entity_id
_entity_poly.type
_entity_poly.pdbx_seq_one_letter_code
_entity_poly.pdbx_strand_id
1 'polypeptide(L)'
;MTYRDERDALRGRIQGLEQDLDEARRSQQTAEEKRARIAQIEGRMREAEVDLKAMRSELAALRGAPPPRKNSPVLFFVLAGGVAALGAAVSVVYLVASPPPPPARVVVEPPIADGTIIDDERAPVPPKKTEAPPAPARSVAARWEGKVVRATGIALAPGASCAVDATLEMKNEKSRVAKLLVTCGGRPVYRSTDTLEGTSMYSSGFAEQPGKEAGTFTYAMRYSDIGARSGPRTQISLDSTQGQAAVWSEVVPIFRVEFKLPAESAAVRGERLLPPAAAEQ
;
A
#
# COMPACT_ATOMS: atom_id res chain seq x y z
N MET A 1 -27.50 -51.23 3.42
CA MET A 1 -26.99 -50.00 4.06
C MET A 1 -26.47 -48.96 3.05
N THR A 2 -26.03 -49.37 1.86
CA THR A 2 -25.48 -48.52 0.78
C THR A 2 -26.39 -47.39 0.27
N TYR A 3 -27.71 -47.60 0.17
CA TYR A 3 -28.65 -46.58 -0.34
C TYR A 3 -28.74 -45.31 0.53
N ARG A 4 -28.42 -45.41 1.83
CA ARG A 4 -28.46 -44.26 2.75
C ARG A 4 -27.25 -43.35 2.54
N ASP A 5 -26.07 -43.95 2.38
CA ASP A 5 -24.83 -43.23 2.14
C ASP A 5 -24.83 -42.52 0.76
N GLU A 6 -25.40 -43.16 -0.27
CA GLU A 6 -25.57 -42.55 -1.59
C GLU A 6 -26.49 -41.32 -1.55
N ARG A 7 -27.56 -41.37 -0.74
CA ARG A 7 -28.49 -40.24 -0.59
C ARG A 7 -27.84 -39.06 0.14
N ASP A 8 -27.02 -39.33 1.14
CA ASP A 8 -26.32 -38.28 1.88
C ASP A 8 -25.17 -37.68 1.04
N ALA A 9 -24.50 -38.49 0.21
CA ALA A 9 -23.52 -38.00 -0.78
C ALA A 9 -24.17 -37.08 -1.85
N LEU A 10 -25.36 -37.42 -2.33
CA LEU A 10 -26.09 -36.58 -3.28
C LEU A 10 -26.54 -35.26 -2.65
N ARG A 11 -26.99 -35.27 -1.38
CA ARG A 11 -27.34 -34.06 -0.65
C ARG A 11 -26.14 -33.13 -0.46
N GLY A 12 -24.98 -33.68 -0.12
CA GLY A 12 -23.74 -32.91 -0.01
C GLY A 12 -23.34 -32.23 -1.33
N ARG A 13 -23.50 -32.94 -2.46
CA ARG A 13 -23.23 -32.36 -3.78
C ARG A 13 -24.21 -31.24 -4.15
N ILE A 14 -25.50 -31.39 -3.84
CA ILE A 14 -26.50 -30.35 -4.09
C ILE A 14 -26.16 -29.10 -3.28
N GLN A 15 -25.85 -29.25 -1.99
CA GLN A 15 -25.47 -28.12 -1.13
C GLN A 15 -24.18 -27.42 -1.62
N GLY A 16 -23.19 -28.19 -2.08
CA GLY A 16 -21.98 -27.63 -2.68
C GLY A 16 -22.28 -26.81 -3.94
N LEU A 17 -23.11 -27.33 -4.85
CA LEU A 17 -23.49 -26.63 -6.07
C LEU A 17 -24.33 -25.36 -5.81
N GLU A 18 -25.18 -25.37 -4.78
CA GLU A 18 -25.93 -24.19 -4.35
C GLU A 18 -24.99 -23.10 -3.81
N GLN A 19 -23.99 -23.49 -3.01
CA GLN A 19 -22.98 -22.57 -2.48
C GLN A 19 -22.12 -21.95 -3.60
N ASP A 20 -21.70 -22.77 -4.58
CA ASP A 20 -20.91 -22.31 -5.73
C ASP A 20 -21.72 -21.33 -6.62
N LEU A 21 -23.02 -21.58 -6.81
CA LEU A 21 -23.89 -20.68 -7.56
C LEU A 21 -24.08 -19.32 -6.87
N ASP A 22 -24.22 -19.33 -5.54
CA ASP A 22 -24.35 -18.09 -4.78
C ASP A 22 -23.04 -17.28 -4.77
N GLU A 23 -21.89 -17.95 -4.69
CA GLU A 23 -20.58 -17.29 -4.82
C GLU A 23 -20.38 -16.71 -6.22
N ALA A 24 -20.72 -17.46 -7.27
CA ALA A 24 -20.67 -16.99 -8.64
C ALA A 24 -21.56 -15.75 -8.86
N ARG A 25 -22.79 -15.74 -8.31
CA ARG A 25 -23.70 -14.59 -8.36
C ARG A 25 -23.13 -13.36 -7.65
N ARG A 26 -22.57 -13.52 -6.45
CA ARG A 26 -21.91 -12.40 -5.74
C ARG A 26 -20.73 -11.85 -6.53
N SER A 27 -19.95 -12.72 -7.15
CA SER A 27 -18.82 -12.28 -7.99
C SER A 27 -19.28 -11.46 -9.19
N GLN A 28 -20.38 -11.87 -9.87
CA GLN A 28 -20.94 -11.12 -10.99
C GLN A 28 -21.50 -9.76 -10.56
N GLN A 29 -22.22 -9.70 -9.43
CA GLN A 29 -22.71 -8.44 -8.88
C GLN A 29 -21.57 -7.45 -8.61
N THR A 30 -20.47 -7.92 -8.02
CA THR A 30 -19.30 -7.05 -7.78
C THR A 30 -18.65 -6.55 -9.07
N ALA A 31 -18.70 -7.32 -10.15
CA ALA A 31 -18.18 -6.92 -11.45
C ALA A 31 -19.08 -5.87 -12.14
N GLU A 32 -20.40 -6.03 -12.05
CA GLU A 32 -21.37 -5.05 -12.56
C GLU A 32 -21.27 -3.72 -11.80
N GLU A 33 -21.14 -3.75 -10.47
CA GLU A 33 -20.93 -2.54 -9.67
C GLU A 33 -19.64 -1.81 -10.05
N LYS A 34 -18.54 -2.55 -10.28
CA LYS A 34 -17.28 -1.98 -10.75
C LYS A 34 -17.44 -1.32 -12.13
N ARG A 35 -18.15 -1.98 -13.07
CA ARG A 35 -18.43 -1.41 -14.40
C ARG A 35 -19.29 -0.14 -14.32
N ALA A 36 -20.30 -0.13 -13.47
CA ALA A 36 -21.14 1.05 -13.24
C ALA A 36 -20.33 2.23 -12.67
N ARG A 37 -19.42 1.96 -11.71
CA ARG A 37 -18.51 2.99 -11.17
C ARG A 37 -17.57 3.54 -12.23
N ILE A 38 -16.99 2.69 -13.09
CA ILE A 38 -16.11 3.13 -14.18
C ILE A 38 -16.87 4.03 -15.16
N ALA A 39 -18.07 3.62 -15.58
CA ALA A 39 -18.91 4.43 -16.47
C ALA A 39 -19.27 5.79 -15.86
N GLN A 40 -19.52 5.85 -14.54
CA GLN A 40 -19.76 7.10 -13.82
C GLN A 40 -18.53 8.02 -13.81
N ILE A 41 -17.33 7.46 -13.61
CA ILE A 41 -16.07 8.20 -13.62
C ILE A 41 -15.78 8.76 -15.03
N GLU A 42 -15.96 7.94 -16.07
CA GLU A 42 -15.78 8.39 -17.46
C GLU A 42 -16.75 9.51 -17.84
N GLY A 43 -18.00 9.44 -17.36
CA GLY A 43 -18.97 10.53 -17.53
C GLY A 43 -18.47 11.84 -16.94
N ARG A 44 -17.97 11.82 -15.70
CA ARG A 44 -17.42 13.00 -15.03
C ARG A 44 -16.18 13.56 -15.71
N MET A 45 -15.33 12.70 -16.28
CA MET A 45 -14.16 13.18 -17.04
C MET A 45 -14.56 13.93 -18.31
N ARG A 46 -15.56 13.44 -19.05
CA ARG A 46 -16.06 14.14 -20.24
C ARG A 46 -16.68 15.50 -19.88
N GLU A 47 -17.41 15.57 -18.79
CA GLU A 47 -17.98 16.83 -18.28
C GLU A 47 -16.86 17.82 -17.91
N ALA A 48 -15.85 17.37 -17.16
CA ALA A 48 -14.69 18.20 -16.81
C ALA A 48 -13.90 18.70 -18.04
N GLU A 49 -13.79 17.90 -19.11
CA GLU A 49 -13.14 18.33 -20.35
C GLU A 49 -13.93 19.44 -21.07
N VAL A 50 -15.26 19.37 -21.05
CA VAL A 50 -16.13 20.42 -21.60
C VAL A 50 -15.97 21.70 -20.80
N ASP A 51 -15.99 21.61 -19.47
CA ASP A 51 -15.80 22.76 -18.58
C ASP A 51 -14.43 23.42 -18.77
N LEU A 52 -13.36 22.63 -18.87
CA LEU A 52 -12.02 23.16 -19.14
C LEU A 52 -11.91 23.86 -20.50
N LYS A 53 -12.64 23.37 -21.52
CA LYS A 53 -12.71 24.05 -22.82
C LYS A 53 -13.49 25.37 -22.72
N ALA A 54 -14.60 25.39 -21.99
CA ALA A 54 -15.37 26.61 -21.73
C ALA A 54 -14.52 27.66 -21.01
N MET A 55 -13.88 27.30 -19.89
CA MET A 55 -12.99 28.19 -19.15
C MET A 55 -11.81 28.71 -20.00
N ARG A 56 -11.22 27.86 -20.86
CA ARG A 56 -10.18 28.31 -21.79
C ARG A 56 -10.69 29.36 -22.78
N SER A 57 -11.91 29.20 -23.30
CA SER A 57 -12.49 30.19 -24.22
C SER A 57 -12.82 31.51 -23.52
N GLU A 58 -13.32 31.46 -22.28
CA GLU A 58 -13.56 32.66 -21.47
C GLU A 58 -12.25 33.38 -21.15
N LEU A 59 -11.21 32.65 -20.75
CA LEU A 59 -9.88 33.23 -20.51
C LEU A 59 -9.28 33.83 -21.79
N ALA A 60 -9.49 33.21 -22.95
CA ALA A 60 -9.03 33.77 -24.23
C ALA A 60 -9.75 35.08 -24.59
N ALA A 61 -11.06 35.17 -24.32
CA ALA A 61 -11.85 36.38 -24.52
C ALA A 61 -11.39 37.51 -23.58
N LEU A 62 -11.16 37.21 -22.30
CA LEU A 62 -10.69 38.19 -21.31
C LEU A 62 -9.26 38.66 -21.57
N ARG A 63 -8.40 37.84 -22.19
CA ARG A 63 -7.00 38.17 -22.46
C ARG A 63 -6.80 39.13 -23.64
N GLY A 64 -7.86 39.48 -24.38
CA GLY A 64 -7.82 40.54 -25.39
C GLY A 64 -6.78 40.33 -26.50
N ALA A 65 -6.37 39.08 -26.78
CA ALA A 65 -5.34 38.79 -27.76
C ALA A 65 -5.91 39.03 -29.18
N PRO A 66 -5.37 39.99 -29.97
CA PRO A 66 -5.81 40.18 -31.34
C PRO A 66 -5.52 38.91 -32.16
N PRO A 67 -6.42 38.51 -33.07
CA PRO A 67 -6.22 37.30 -33.86
C PRO A 67 -4.91 37.40 -34.67
N PRO A 68 -4.12 36.32 -34.78
CA PRO A 68 -2.90 36.34 -35.57
C PRO A 68 -3.26 36.61 -37.03
N ARG A 69 -2.90 37.79 -37.53
CA ARG A 69 -3.01 38.16 -38.94
C ARG A 69 -2.09 37.25 -39.75
N LYS A 70 -2.69 36.26 -40.40
CA LYS A 70 -2.10 35.43 -41.44
C LYS A 70 -1.84 36.34 -42.63
N ASN A 71 -0.60 36.82 -42.82
CA ASN A 71 0.02 37.24 -44.09
C ASN A 71 1.39 37.92 -43.84
N SER A 72 2.48 37.16 -43.97
CA SER A 72 3.79 37.62 -44.51
C SER A 72 4.81 36.47 -44.40
N PRO A 73 5.42 36.02 -45.51
CA PRO A 73 6.57 35.13 -45.49
C PRO A 73 7.83 35.94 -45.79
N VAL A 74 8.44 36.58 -44.78
CA VAL A 74 9.80 37.15 -44.92
C VAL A 74 10.57 37.02 -43.60
N LEU A 75 11.56 36.14 -43.63
CA LEU A 75 12.90 36.27 -43.03
C LEU A 75 13.06 37.22 -41.83
N PHE A 76 13.38 36.70 -40.65
CA PHE A 76 14.46 37.27 -39.82
C PHE A 76 15.09 36.20 -38.93
N PHE A 77 16.35 35.94 -39.25
CA PHE A 77 17.34 35.21 -38.48
C PHE A 77 17.87 36.12 -37.35
N VAL A 78 18.26 35.49 -36.22
CA VAL A 78 19.22 35.97 -35.20
C VAL A 78 18.73 37.01 -34.18
N LEU A 79 18.49 36.51 -32.96
CA LEU A 79 18.78 37.09 -31.62
C LEU A 79 18.29 36.05 -30.59
N ALA A 80 19.05 35.00 -30.25
CA ALA A 80 20.12 35.01 -29.26
C ALA A 80 19.84 35.95 -28.06
N GLY A 81 19.45 35.35 -26.93
CA GLY A 81 19.78 35.87 -25.59
C GLY A 81 18.65 36.56 -24.82
N GLY A 82 17.99 35.80 -23.93
CA GLY A 82 17.65 36.31 -22.60
C GLY A 82 16.24 36.87 -22.37
N VAL A 83 15.30 35.99 -22.02
CA VAL A 83 14.23 36.20 -21.03
C VAL A 83 13.91 34.81 -20.45
N ALA A 84 14.56 34.40 -19.36
CA ALA A 84 14.06 34.58 -17.99
C ALA A 84 12.63 34.04 -17.79
N ALA A 85 12.54 32.89 -17.12
CA ALA A 85 11.57 32.57 -16.08
C ALA A 85 10.18 33.24 -16.17
N LEU A 86 9.17 32.49 -16.63
CA LEU A 86 7.79 32.56 -16.14
C LEU A 86 6.97 31.41 -16.75
N GLY A 87 7.00 30.28 -16.06
CA GLY A 87 6.15 29.11 -16.32
C GLY A 87 5.89 28.33 -15.04
N ALA A 88 5.79 29.04 -13.92
CA ALA A 88 5.37 28.49 -12.64
C ALA A 88 3.84 28.64 -12.50
N ALA A 89 3.24 27.58 -11.95
CA ALA A 89 2.01 27.58 -11.17
C ALA A 89 0.69 27.94 -11.88
N VAL A 90 -0.01 26.90 -12.34
CA VAL A 90 -1.47 26.81 -12.14
C VAL A 90 -1.78 25.45 -11.51
N SER A 91 -1.40 25.31 -10.25
CA SER A 91 -1.90 24.28 -9.34
C SER A 91 -3.09 24.90 -8.61
N VAL A 92 -4.27 24.87 -9.23
CA VAL A 92 -5.50 25.30 -8.54
C VAL A 92 -5.97 24.16 -7.65
N VAL A 93 -5.89 24.46 -6.37
CA VAL A 93 -6.46 23.77 -5.22
C VAL A 93 -7.94 23.49 -5.45
N TYR A 94 -8.31 22.23 -5.64
CA TYR A 94 -9.67 21.75 -5.34
C TYR A 94 -9.68 21.22 -3.91
N LEU A 95 -9.95 22.13 -2.98
CA LEU A 95 -10.30 21.81 -1.61
C LEU A 95 -11.73 21.27 -1.58
N VAL A 96 -11.81 20.00 -1.20
CA VAL A 96 -12.89 19.26 -0.56
C VAL A 96 -13.96 20.14 0.08
N ALA A 97 -15.16 20.11 -0.48
CA ALA A 97 -16.40 20.39 0.26
C ALA A 97 -17.16 19.06 0.42
N SER A 98 -16.84 18.33 1.49
CA SER A 98 -17.65 17.19 1.92
C SER A 98 -18.90 17.73 2.64
N PRO A 99 -20.11 17.22 2.36
CA PRO A 99 -21.29 17.58 3.12
C PRO A 99 -21.14 17.13 4.59
N PRO A 100 -21.74 17.86 5.56
CA PRO A 100 -21.67 17.48 6.97
C PRO A 100 -22.29 16.10 7.18
N PRO A 101 -21.70 15.25 8.05
CA PRO A 101 -22.29 13.96 8.38
C PRO A 101 -23.66 14.17 9.03
N PRO A 102 -24.66 13.31 8.75
CA PRO A 102 -25.95 13.36 9.42
C PRO A 102 -25.76 13.18 10.95
N PRO A 103 -26.62 13.81 11.77
CA PRO A 103 -26.52 13.68 13.22
C PRO A 103 -26.65 12.22 13.65
N ALA A 104 -25.75 11.79 14.53
CA ALA A 104 -25.75 10.47 15.11
C ALA A 104 -27.10 10.22 15.82
N ARG A 105 -27.84 9.20 15.38
CA ARG A 105 -28.96 8.67 16.15
C ARG A 105 -28.39 8.01 17.39
N VAL A 106 -28.66 8.61 18.55
CA VAL A 106 -28.45 7.98 19.86
C VAL A 106 -29.40 6.78 19.92
N VAL A 107 -28.87 5.58 19.69
CA VAL A 107 -29.57 4.34 20.01
C VAL A 107 -29.46 4.19 21.53
N VAL A 108 -30.57 4.48 22.22
CA VAL A 108 -30.74 4.17 23.64
C VAL A 108 -30.84 2.65 23.74
N GLU A 109 -29.77 2.01 24.21
CA GLU A 109 -29.76 0.59 24.54
C GLU A 109 -30.59 0.37 25.82
N PRO A 110 -31.61 -0.50 25.80
CA PRO A 110 -32.38 -0.81 27.00
C PRO A 110 -31.52 -1.60 28.00
N PRO A 111 -31.72 -1.41 29.31
CA PRO A 111 -31.00 -2.16 30.33
C PRO A 111 -31.35 -3.65 30.23
N ILE A 112 -30.35 -4.47 29.93
CA ILE A 112 -30.44 -5.92 30.02
C ILE A 112 -30.46 -6.28 31.51
N ALA A 113 -31.56 -6.89 31.93
CA ALA A 113 -31.77 -7.38 33.28
C ALA A 113 -30.75 -8.47 33.63
N ASP A 114 -30.24 -8.41 34.87
CA ASP A 114 -29.39 -9.41 35.49
C ASP A 114 -30.01 -10.82 35.37
N GLY A 115 -29.39 -11.63 34.54
CA GLY A 115 -29.68 -13.05 34.38
C GLY A 115 -28.74 -13.88 35.25
N THR A 116 -29.35 -14.61 36.18
CA THR A 116 -28.83 -15.62 37.10
C THR A 116 -27.65 -16.44 36.58
N ILE A 117 -26.56 -16.47 37.35
CA ILE A 117 -25.42 -17.39 37.21
C ILE A 117 -25.92 -18.80 37.53
N ILE A 118 -25.93 -19.70 36.54
CA ILE A 118 -26.03 -21.14 36.77
C ILE A 118 -24.60 -21.68 36.72
N ASP A 119 -24.10 -22.15 37.87
CA ASP A 119 -22.89 -22.95 37.98
C ASP A 119 -23.08 -24.24 37.17
N ASP A 120 -22.44 -24.30 36.00
CA ASP A 120 -22.35 -25.50 35.18
C ASP A 120 -21.02 -26.21 35.51
N GLU A 121 -21.15 -27.33 36.21
CA GLU A 121 -20.09 -28.21 36.66
C GLU A 121 -19.34 -28.78 35.45
N ARG A 122 -18.25 -28.11 35.05
CA ARG A 122 -17.39 -28.55 33.94
C ARG A 122 -16.76 -29.90 34.24
N ALA A 123 -17.09 -30.86 33.37
CA ALA A 123 -16.38 -32.13 33.21
C ALA A 123 -14.86 -31.94 33.07
N PRO A 124 -14.05 -32.91 33.54
CA PRO A 124 -12.59 -32.84 33.53
C PRO A 124 -12.05 -32.72 32.10
N VAL A 125 -11.29 -31.65 31.86
CA VAL A 125 -10.59 -31.39 30.60
C VAL A 125 -9.56 -32.50 30.36
N PRO A 126 -9.57 -33.19 29.19
CA PRO A 126 -8.56 -34.18 28.87
C PRO A 126 -7.15 -33.56 28.87
N PRO A 127 -6.11 -34.31 29.29
CA PRO A 127 -4.76 -33.76 29.45
C PRO A 127 -4.27 -33.17 28.13
N LYS A 128 -3.94 -31.86 28.18
CA LYS A 128 -3.34 -31.08 27.10
C LYS A 128 -2.08 -31.80 26.63
N LYS A 129 -2.16 -32.45 25.47
CA LYS A 129 -1.03 -33.09 24.79
C LYS A 129 0.07 -32.02 24.65
N THR A 130 1.18 -32.21 25.34
CA THR A 130 2.35 -31.32 25.30
C THR A 130 2.89 -31.32 23.87
N GLU A 131 2.50 -30.31 23.10
CA GLU A 131 3.03 -30.05 21.78
C GLU A 131 4.52 -29.73 21.92
N ALA A 132 5.36 -30.39 21.14
CA ALA A 132 6.81 -30.21 21.18
C ALA A 132 7.17 -28.72 20.93
N PRO A 133 8.25 -28.19 21.53
CA PRO A 133 8.65 -26.80 21.33
C PRO A 133 8.79 -26.49 19.84
N PRO A 134 8.19 -25.39 19.34
CA PRO A 134 8.30 -25.03 17.93
C PRO A 134 9.76 -24.78 17.58
N ALA A 135 10.19 -25.27 16.41
CA ALA A 135 11.54 -25.07 15.90
C ALA A 135 11.92 -23.57 15.90
N PRO A 136 13.20 -23.22 16.19
CA PRO A 136 13.64 -21.84 16.23
C PRO A 136 13.48 -21.17 14.86
N ALA A 137 12.94 -19.96 14.85
CA ALA A 137 12.78 -19.17 13.62
C ALA A 137 14.16 -18.78 13.07
N ARG A 138 14.37 -18.97 11.75
CA ARG A 138 15.58 -18.51 11.06
C ARG A 138 15.41 -17.05 10.71
N SER A 139 16.44 -16.24 10.96
CA SER A 139 16.41 -14.79 10.70
C SER A 139 17.73 -14.30 10.09
N VAL A 140 17.64 -13.24 9.27
CA VAL A 140 18.80 -12.57 8.69
C VAL A 140 18.61 -11.06 8.72
N ALA A 141 19.71 -10.31 8.87
CA ALA A 141 19.72 -8.86 8.71
C ALA A 141 20.15 -8.51 7.27
N ALA A 142 19.29 -7.77 6.55
CA ALA A 142 19.55 -7.30 5.20
C ALA A 142 19.49 -5.77 5.14
N ARG A 143 20.32 -5.17 4.27
CA ARG A 143 20.45 -3.72 4.14
C ARG A 143 20.37 -3.29 2.68
N TRP A 144 19.63 -2.21 2.41
CA TRP A 144 19.59 -1.54 1.11
C TRP A 144 20.06 -0.10 1.28
N GLU A 145 20.88 0.38 0.35
CA GLU A 145 21.38 1.75 0.35
C GLU A 145 20.84 2.51 -0.85
N GLY A 146 20.11 3.58 -0.56
CA GLY A 146 19.36 4.37 -1.51
C GLY A 146 19.67 5.85 -1.44
N LYS A 147 18.91 6.63 -2.22
CA LYS A 147 19.04 8.08 -2.33
C LYS A 147 17.68 8.76 -2.32
N VAL A 148 17.54 9.82 -1.53
CA VAL A 148 16.34 10.67 -1.54
C VAL A 148 16.14 11.25 -2.93
N VAL A 149 14.94 11.08 -3.49
CA VAL A 149 14.50 11.75 -4.72
C VAL A 149 13.82 13.06 -4.37
N ARG A 150 12.94 13.03 -3.38
CA ARG A 150 12.12 14.17 -2.97
C ARG A 150 11.84 14.10 -1.47
N ALA A 151 11.87 15.25 -0.80
CA ALA A 151 11.44 15.36 0.60
C ALA A 151 10.62 16.64 0.79
N THR A 152 9.57 16.55 1.60
CA THR A 152 8.70 17.65 2.00
C THR A 152 8.43 17.56 3.49
N GLY A 153 8.40 18.69 4.21
CA GLY A 153 8.16 18.73 5.66
C GLY A 153 9.36 18.35 6.55
N ILE A 154 10.48 17.97 5.94
CA ILE A 154 11.76 17.71 6.63
C ILE A 154 12.91 18.29 5.80
N ALA A 155 13.94 18.81 6.47
CA ALA A 155 15.14 19.33 5.83
C ALA A 155 16.06 18.21 5.32
N LEU A 156 15.68 17.59 4.19
CA LEU A 156 16.48 16.60 3.47
C LEU A 156 16.65 17.05 2.01
N ALA A 157 17.89 17.12 1.54
CA ALA A 157 18.18 17.44 0.15
C ALA A 157 17.96 16.21 -0.76
N PRO A 158 17.50 16.40 -2.01
CA PRO A 158 17.61 15.37 -3.04
C PRO A 158 19.06 14.85 -3.14
N GLY A 159 19.23 13.55 -3.28
CA GLY A 159 20.54 12.87 -3.27
C GLY A 159 21.10 12.56 -1.88
N ALA A 160 20.44 12.97 -0.79
CA ALA A 160 20.81 12.52 0.56
C ALA A 160 20.76 10.98 0.65
N SER A 161 21.67 10.39 1.41
CA SER A 161 21.69 8.93 1.63
C SER A 161 20.44 8.47 2.38
N CYS A 162 19.86 7.37 1.95
CA CYS A 162 18.89 6.61 2.71
C CYS A 162 19.39 5.19 2.90
N ALA A 163 19.13 4.59 4.06
CA ALA A 163 19.41 3.20 4.35
C ALA A 163 18.13 2.53 4.85
N VAL A 164 17.88 1.33 4.34
CA VAL A 164 16.80 0.46 4.80
C VAL A 164 17.45 -0.74 5.45
N ASP A 165 17.25 -0.92 6.74
CA ASP A 165 17.71 -2.07 7.50
C ASP A 165 16.51 -2.93 7.86
N ALA A 166 16.51 -4.20 7.43
CA ALA A 166 15.42 -5.13 7.68
C ALA A 166 15.91 -6.40 8.36
N THR A 167 15.11 -6.93 9.29
CA THR A 167 15.26 -8.30 9.80
C THR A 167 14.24 -9.18 9.09
N LEU A 168 14.71 -10.07 8.23
CA LEU A 168 13.87 -11.03 7.52
C LEU A 168 13.79 -12.31 8.34
N GLU A 169 12.59 -12.88 8.44
CA GLU A 169 12.35 -14.10 9.21
C GLU A 169 11.57 -15.11 8.38
N MET A 170 11.89 -16.39 8.58
CA MET A 170 11.03 -17.49 8.19
C MET A 170 10.59 -18.28 9.43
N LYS A 171 9.27 -18.45 9.56
CA LYS A 171 8.66 -19.33 10.56
C LYS A 171 7.54 -20.14 9.92
N ASN A 172 7.59 -21.47 10.03
CA ASN A 172 6.59 -22.38 9.48
C ASN A 172 6.29 -22.09 8.00
N GLU A 173 7.33 -22.01 7.16
CA GLU A 173 7.26 -21.70 5.72
C GLU A 173 6.73 -20.30 5.37
N LYS A 174 6.33 -19.50 6.36
CA LYS A 174 5.92 -18.11 6.15
C LYS A 174 7.14 -17.20 6.26
N SER A 175 7.46 -16.53 5.15
CA SER A 175 8.43 -15.44 5.10
C SER A 175 7.79 -14.12 5.52
N ARG A 176 8.44 -13.36 6.40
CA ARG A 176 8.00 -12.02 6.78
C ARG A 176 9.17 -11.07 7.03
N VAL A 177 8.88 -9.78 7.02
CA VAL A 177 9.81 -8.75 7.51
C VAL A 177 9.47 -8.49 8.97
N ALA A 178 10.32 -8.91 9.90
CA ALA A 178 10.04 -8.83 11.33
C ALA A 178 10.34 -7.45 11.93
N LYS A 179 11.39 -6.80 11.44
CA LYS A 179 11.78 -5.43 11.82
C LYS A 179 12.20 -4.66 10.58
N LEU A 180 11.88 -3.37 10.54
CA LEU A 180 12.27 -2.46 9.48
C LEU A 180 12.62 -1.10 10.08
N LEU A 181 13.78 -0.58 9.70
CA LEU A 181 14.25 0.76 10.04
C LEU A 181 14.64 1.47 8.73
N VAL A 182 14.10 2.67 8.50
CA VAL A 182 14.52 3.53 7.40
C VAL A 182 15.18 4.77 7.97
N THR A 183 16.41 5.02 7.55
CA THR A 183 17.21 6.17 7.97
C THR A 183 17.59 6.99 6.76
N CYS A 184 17.21 8.27 6.71
CA CYS A 184 17.58 9.18 5.62
C CYS A 184 18.32 10.41 6.17
N GLY A 185 19.43 10.79 5.54
CA GLY A 185 20.30 11.85 6.04
C GLY A 185 20.80 11.63 7.47
N GLY A 186 21.01 10.36 7.85
CA GLY A 186 21.43 9.97 9.21
C GLY A 186 20.32 10.00 10.27
N ARG A 187 19.07 10.32 9.90
CA ARG A 187 17.93 10.40 10.84
C ARG A 187 16.91 9.29 10.56
N PRO A 188 16.36 8.62 11.59
CA PRO A 188 15.29 7.65 11.39
C PRO A 188 14.03 8.37 10.92
N VAL A 189 13.47 7.92 9.80
CA VAL A 189 12.21 8.45 9.24
C VAL A 189 11.06 7.44 9.38
N TYR A 190 11.38 6.15 9.55
CA TYR A 190 10.41 5.09 9.84
C TYR A 190 11.04 4.01 10.71
N ARG A 191 10.29 3.49 11.67
CA ARG A 191 10.67 2.33 12.48
C ARG A 191 9.45 1.47 12.76
N SER A 192 9.49 0.21 12.34
CA SER A 192 8.35 -0.73 12.48
C SER A 192 8.05 -1.13 13.93
N THR A 193 8.92 -0.77 14.88
CA THR A 193 8.74 -1.04 16.31
C THR A 193 8.12 0.14 17.05
N ASP A 194 7.88 1.27 16.38
CA ASP A 194 7.17 2.39 16.99
C ASP A 194 5.73 1.97 17.30
N THR A 195 5.19 2.50 18.39
CA THR A 195 3.83 2.19 18.84
C THR A 195 2.82 2.54 17.75
N LEU A 196 1.95 1.57 17.46
CA LEU A 196 0.88 1.74 16.51
C LEU A 196 -0.37 2.28 17.20
N GLU A 197 -0.78 3.50 16.86
CA GLU A 197 -2.04 4.10 17.29
C GLU A 197 -2.90 4.41 16.06
N GLY A 198 -4.07 3.78 15.96
CA GLY A 198 -4.96 3.84 14.80
C GLY A 198 -5.06 2.50 14.05
N THR A 199 -5.32 2.56 12.74
CA THR A 199 -5.59 1.37 11.91
C THR A 199 -4.50 1.14 10.88
N SER A 200 -3.96 -0.08 10.75
CA SER A 200 -2.92 -0.42 9.77
C SER A 200 -3.38 -1.51 8.81
N MET A 201 -3.13 -1.28 7.52
CA MET A 201 -3.08 -2.31 6.49
C MET A 201 -1.61 -2.68 6.26
N TYR A 202 -1.21 -3.78 6.89
CA TYR A 202 0.16 -4.29 6.85
C TYR A 202 0.32 -5.42 5.83
N SER A 203 1.35 -5.33 4.99
CA SER A 203 1.81 -6.44 4.16
C SER A 203 3.34 -6.44 4.06
N SER A 204 3.93 -7.62 4.02
CA SER A 204 5.38 -7.77 3.86
C SER A 204 5.69 -9.06 3.12
N GLY A 205 6.71 -9.04 2.28
CA GLY A 205 7.26 -10.22 1.63
C GLY A 205 8.68 -9.95 1.16
N PHE A 206 9.45 -11.02 0.96
CA PHE A 206 10.76 -10.92 0.35
C PHE A 206 11.04 -12.13 -0.54
N ALA A 207 11.88 -11.92 -1.53
CA ALA A 207 12.47 -12.95 -2.37
C ALA A 207 13.97 -13.00 -2.10
N GLU A 208 14.55 -14.19 -2.21
CA GLU A 208 15.96 -14.46 -1.98
C GLU A 208 16.60 -14.94 -3.27
N GLN A 209 17.78 -14.42 -3.57
CA GLN A 209 18.61 -14.83 -4.69
C GLN A 209 20.02 -15.18 -4.21
N PRO A 210 20.72 -16.09 -4.90
CA PRO A 210 22.13 -16.32 -4.62
C PRO A 210 22.94 -15.07 -4.95
N GLY A 211 23.84 -14.69 -4.04
CA GLY A 211 24.78 -13.60 -4.25
C GLY A 211 25.92 -13.99 -5.20
N LYS A 212 26.75 -13.01 -5.55
CA LYS A 212 27.90 -13.20 -6.46
C LYS A 212 28.97 -14.12 -5.88
N GLU A 213 29.11 -14.14 -4.55
CA GLU A 213 30.06 -15.00 -3.84
C GLU A 213 29.33 -16.23 -3.29
N ALA A 214 30.01 -17.38 -3.30
CA ALA A 214 29.48 -18.60 -2.70
C ALA A 214 29.14 -18.40 -1.22
N GLY A 215 27.95 -18.85 -0.80
CA GLY A 215 27.47 -18.68 0.58
C GLY A 215 26.99 -17.27 0.91
N THR A 216 26.78 -16.42 -0.10
CA THR A 216 26.11 -15.12 0.06
C THR A 216 24.74 -15.13 -0.62
N PHE A 217 23.84 -14.29 -0.11
CA PHE A 217 22.48 -14.15 -0.59
C PHE A 217 22.12 -12.67 -0.70
N THR A 218 21.32 -12.31 -1.70
CA THR A 218 20.73 -11.00 -1.84
C THR A 218 19.21 -11.10 -1.75
N TYR A 219 18.58 -10.03 -1.28
CA TYR A 219 17.16 -10.01 -1.01
C TYR A 219 16.46 -8.89 -1.76
N ALA A 220 15.32 -9.21 -2.35
CA ALA A 220 14.34 -8.22 -2.80
C ALA A 220 13.16 -8.23 -1.80
N MET A 221 12.67 -7.06 -1.43
CA MET A 221 11.62 -6.87 -0.45
C MET A 221 10.46 -6.02 -0.98
N ARG A 222 9.26 -6.38 -0.53
CA ARG A 222 8.03 -5.57 -0.58
C ARG A 222 7.51 -5.38 0.83
N TYR A 223 7.19 -4.14 1.18
CA TYR A 223 6.71 -3.80 2.52
C TYR A 223 5.75 -2.62 2.44
N SER A 224 4.58 -2.76 3.03
CA SER A 224 3.56 -1.70 3.11
C SER A 224 2.97 -1.68 4.51
N ASP A 225 2.96 -0.50 5.11
CA ASP A 225 2.30 -0.21 6.38
C ASP A 225 1.61 1.15 6.25
N ILE A 226 0.32 1.11 5.90
CA ILE A 226 -0.49 2.27 5.53
C ILE A 226 -1.78 2.26 6.34
N GLY A 227 -2.27 3.43 6.73
CA GLY A 227 -3.59 3.57 7.34
C GLY A 227 -3.67 4.80 8.24
N ALA A 228 -4.86 5.05 8.78
CA ALA A 228 -5.08 6.22 9.63
C ALA A 228 -4.25 6.12 10.91
N ARG A 229 -3.43 7.14 11.17
CA ARG A 229 -2.54 7.24 12.33
C ARG A 229 -2.92 8.41 13.21
N SER A 230 -2.84 8.22 14.52
CA SER A 230 -2.80 9.30 15.52
C SER A 230 -1.47 9.38 16.27
N GLY A 231 -0.66 8.32 16.21
CA GLY A 231 0.57 8.17 16.98
C GLY A 231 1.85 8.53 16.21
N PRO A 232 3.03 8.26 16.82
CA PRO A 232 4.33 8.66 16.27
C PRO A 232 4.80 7.80 15.09
N ARG A 233 4.20 6.62 14.89
CA ARG A 233 4.59 5.71 13.81
C ARG A 233 4.15 6.26 12.46
N THR A 234 5.15 6.46 11.61
CA THR A 234 4.96 6.93 10.24
C THR A 234 4.46 5.79 9.33
N GLN A 235 3.99 6.15 8.15
CA GLN A 235 3.52 5.22 7.12
C GLN A 235 4.62 4.96 6.11
N ILE A 236 4.59 3.79 5.46
CA ILE A 236 5.58 3.40 4.46
C ILE A 236 4.98 2.54 3.35
N SER A 237 5.47 2.75 2.13
CA SER A 237 5.33 1.85 0.99
C SER A 237 6.70 1.67 0.36
N LEU A 238 7.16 0.42 0.25
CA LEU A 238 8.48 0.07 -0.25
C LEU A 238 8.36 -1.14 -1.17
N ASP A 239 8.84 -0.98 -2.40
CA ASP A 239 9.07 -2.08 -3.34
C ASP A 239 10.47 -1.93 -3.95
N SER A 240 11.40 -2.75 -3.45
CA SER A 240 12.77 -2.78 -3.98
C SER A 240 12.81 -3.23 -5.43
N THR A 241 11.94 -4.15 -5.87
CA THR A 241 11.91 -4.61 -7.27
C THR A 241 11.57 -3.50 -8.26
N GLN A 242 10.81 -2.50 -7.81
CA GLN A 242 10.52 -1.28 -8.57
C GLN A 242 11.52 -0.14 -8.30
N GLY A 243 12.47 -0.36 -7.40
CA GLY A 243 13.49 0.59 -6.97
C GLY A 243 12.94 1.83 -6.28
N GLN A 244 11.77 1.72 -5.64
CA GLN A 244 11.02 2.87 -5.12
C GLN A 244 10.52 2.63 -3.70
N ALA A 245 10.59 3.68 -2.89
CA ALA A 245 10.00 3.71 -1.57
C ALA A 245 9.56 5.12 -1.19
N ALA A 246 8.53 5.19 -0.35
CA ALA A 246 8.04 6.40 0.25
C ALA A 246 7.74 6.18 1.74
N VAL A 247 8.15 7.13 2.56
CA VAL A 247 7.81 7.21 3.99
C VAL A 247 7.14 8.54 4.24
N TRP A 248 6.03 8.56 4.97
CA TRP A 248 5.31 9.81 5.26
C TRP A 248 4.63 9.78 6.61
N SER A 249 4.36 10.98 7.14
CA SER A 249 3.57 11.19 8.34
C SER A 249 2.43 12.16 8.02
N GLU A 250 1.21 11.79 8.42
CA GLU A 250 0.03 12.67 8.37
C GLU A 250 -0.22 13.36 9.72
N VAL A 251 0.54 12.98 10.75
CA VAL A 251 0.53 13.57 12.10
C VAL A 251 1.78 14.43 12.28
N VAL A 252 1.71 15.48 13.09
CA VAL A 252 2.82 16.41 13.30
C VAL A 252 4.05 15.68 13.89
N PRO A 253 5.25 15.84 13.31
CA PRO A 253 5.55 16.63 12.11
C PRO A 253 5.05 15.95 10.82
N ILE A 254 4.28 16.69 10.01
CA ILE A 254 3.80 16.20 8.71
C ILE A 254 4.97 16.24 7.73
N PHE A 255 5.29 15.11 7.13
CA PHE A 255 6.36 15.02 6.15
C PHE A 255 6.13 13.89 5.15
N ARG A 256 6.89 13.92 4.04
CA ARG A 256 6.97 12.83 3.07
C ARG A 256 8.38 12.79 2.48
N VAL A 257 8.96 11.60 2.44
CA VAL A 257 10.28 11.31 1.86
C VAL A 257 10.12 10.20 0.84
N GLU A 258 10.45 10.49 -0.40
CA GLU A 258 10.50 9.54 -1.51
C GLU A 258 11.97 9.27 -1.86
N PHE A 259 12.34 8.01 -1.99
CA PHE A 259 13.72 7.62 -2.25
C PHE A 259 13.79 6.41 -3.19
N LYS A 260 14.90 6.35 -3.93
CA LYS A 260 15.25 5.20 -4.77
C LYS A 260 16.12 4.24 -4.00
N LEU A 261 15.97 2.96 -4.25
CA LEU A 261 16.79 1.89 -3.71
C LEU A 261 17.19 0.88 -4.80
N PRO A 262 18.30 0.15 -4.64
CA PRO A 262 18.62 -0.98 -5.50
C PRO A 262 17.56 -2.07 -5.39
N ALA A 263 17.44 -2.88 -6.44
CA ALA A 263 16.51 -4.01 -6.47
C ALA A 263 16.82 -5.06 -5.40
N GLU A 264 18.10 -5.21 -5.10
CA GLU A 264 18.62 -6.21 -4.21
C GLU A 264 19.37 -5.57 -3.05
N SER A 265 19.35 -6.25 -1.90
CA SER A 265 20.12 -5.85 -0.72
C SER A 265 21.62 -5.96 -1.00
N ALA A 266 22.42 -5.39 -0.10
CA ALA A 266 23.81 -5.83 0.05
C ALA A 266 23.84 -7.36 0.26
N ALA A 267 24.91 -7.99 -0.24
CA ALA A 267 25.11 -9.43 -0.09
C ALA A 267 25.27 -9.78 1.40
N VAL A 268 24.49 -10.75 1.86
CA VAL A 268 24.54 -11.24 3.24
C VAL A 268 25.14 -12.64 3.23
N ARG A 269 26.20 -12.83 4.01
CA ARG A 269 26.80 -14.15 4.21
C ARG A 269 25.96 -14.96 5.20
N GLY A 270 25.68 -16.21 4.88
CA GLY A 270 24.93 -17.07 5.78
C GLY A 270 24.36 -18.29 5.07
N GLU A 271 23.29 -18.82 5.66
CA GLU A 271 22.50 -19.88 5.05
C GLU A 271 21.29 -19.29 4.34
N ARG A 272 20.82 -20.04 3.34
CA ARG A 272 19.61 -19.73 2.61
C ARG A 272 18.42 -19.68 3.57
N LEU A 273 17.70 -18.56 3.58
CA LEU A 273 16.46 -18.47 4.35
C LEU A 273 15.39 -19.33 3.68
N LEU A 274 14.99 -19.01 2.45
CA LEU A 274 13.85 -19.63 1.79
C LEU A 274 14.15 -21.07 1.37
N PRO A 275 13.18 -22.01 1.41
CA PRO A 275 13.38 -23.29 0.78
C PRO A 275 13.69 -23.10 -0.71
N PRO A 276 14.43 -24.03 -1.35
CA PRO A 276 14.51 -24.03 -2.80
C PRO A 276 13.11 -23.99 -3.39
N ALA A 277 12.90 -23.12 -4.39
CA ALA A 277 11.68 -23.17 -5.16
C ALA A 277 11.52 -24.61 -5.64
N ALA A 278 10.37 -25.24 -5.34
CA ALA A 278 10.09 -26.56 -5.85
C ALA A 278 10.27 -26.49 -7.37
N ALA A 279 11.17 -27.30 -7.91
CA ALA A 279 11.31 -27.38 -9.36
C ALA A 279 9.94 -27.80 -9.89
N GLU A 280 9.27 -26.92 -10.63
CA GLU A 280 8.08 -27.28 -11.39
C GLU A 280 8.54 -28.39 -12.35
N GLN A 281 8.09 -29.62 -12.08
CA GLN A 281 8.29 -30.79 -12.93
C GLN A 281 7.13 -30.92 -13.91
#